data_AF-A0A5J9UPY7-F1
#
_entry.id   AF-A0A5J9UPY7-F1
#
_cell.length_a   1.000
_cell.length_b   1.000
_cell.length_c   1.000
_cell.angle_alpha   90.00
_cell.angle_beta   90.00
_cell.angle_gamma   90.00
#
_symmetry.space_group_name_H-M   'P 1'
#
loop_
_entity.id
_entity.type
_entity.pdbx_description
1 polymer ?
#
loop_
_entity_poly.entity_id
_entity_poly.type
_entity_poly.pdbx_seq_one_letter_code
_entity_poly.pdbx_strand_id
1 'polypeptide(L)'
;MAAHNDCWDVLVDKWCAEDWAARHEACRQRRLLMQGPSHHQGSLSLNEYAAKYSDAHGGQPINTFEAFALSHKGKASAPIHYNPEDPPEAYSNPTAYSRLSSYSEVAKEVYGQDYDPRSHDLDGEVVMRAGKGKKHGRYYLGDSVIDTASTPTLSQIRARSVSGGPSIRERPTATQALQAQLEEERARREQLEATLEARVQAQVQAQAQAQMQAQVQDMFSYFQAQFEAIGHPLPPHPTWAPRPSISSPPMPGSAGSNAGAGAAPVQDVDLSAAVRNLFPSAPPPFDP
;
A
#
# COMPACT_ATOMS: atom_id res chain seq x y z
N MET A 1 -1.86 2.82 61.38
CA MET A 1 -0.66 2.09 60.90
C MET A 1 -1.05 1.39 59.61
N ALA A 2 -0.24 1.51 58.56
CA ALA A 2 -0.61 1.10 57.21
C ALA A 2 -0.79 -0.43 57.13
N ALA A 3 -1.96 -0.89 56.72
CA ALA A 3 -2.39 -2.30 56.74
C ALA A 3 -1.72 -3.19 55.66
N HIS A 4 -0.67 -2.72 54.99
CA HIS A 4 -0.07 -3.38 53.82
C HIS A 4 1.46 -3.23 53.74
N ASN A 5 2.18 -3.18 54.88
CA ASN A 5 3.65 -3.11 54.86
C ASN A 5 4.28 -4.27 54.08
N ASP A 6 3.74 -5.48 54.22
CA ASP A 6 4.21 -6.66 53.50
C ASP A 6 4.13 -6.50 51.96
N CYS A 7 3.17 -5.72 51.45
CA CYS A 7 3.06 -5.43 50.02
C CYS A 7 4.14 -4.44 49.57
N TRP A 8 4.53 -3.50 50.44
CA TRP A 8 5.61 -2.55 50.16
C TRP A 8 6.96 -3.26 50.16
N ASP A 9 7.21 -4.15 51.11
CA ASP A 9 8.47 -4.90 51.18
C ASP A 9 8.68 -5.73 49.91
N VAL A 10 7.65 -6.42 49.41
CA VAL A 10 7.71 -7.17 48.14
C VAL A 10 7.98 -6.27 46.92
N LEU A 11 7.44 -5.05 46.90
CA LEU A 11 7.69 -4.10 45.81
C LEU A 11 9.12 -3.55 45.86
N VAL A 12 9.61 -3.22 47.06
CA VAL A 12 10.96 -2.72 47.29
C VAL A 12 12.00 -3.79 46.96
N ASP A 13 11.81 -5.02 47.42
CA ASP A 13 12.67 -6.16 47.10
C ASP A 13 12.77 -6.40 45.59
N LYS A 14 11.64 -6.27 44.89
CA LYS A 14 11.60 -6.41 43.43
C LYS A 14 12.36 -5.30 42.70
N TRP A 15 12.37 -4.07 43.23
CA TRP A 15 13.14 -2.95 42.66
C TRP A 15 14.62 -2.99 43.02
N CYS A 16 14.95 -3.53 44.20
CA CYS A 16 16.31 -3.68 44.70
C CYS A 16 17.00 -4.98 44.25
N ALA A 17 16.30 -5.89 43.58
CA ALA A 17 16.90 -7.09 43.00
C ALA A 17 18.04 -6.73 42.04
N GLU A 18 19.17 -7.44 42.13
CA GLU A 18 20.38 -7.16 41.35
C GLU A 18 20.15 -7.19 39.83
N ASP A 19 19.21 -8.02 39.37
CA ASP A 19 18.85 -8.15 37.95
C ASP A 19 17.76 -7.17 37.48
N TRP A 20 17.19 -6.35 38.38
CA TRP A 20 16.06 -5.47 38.06
C TRP A 20 16.40 -4.49 36.94
N ALA A 21 17.54 -3.81 37.03
CA ALA A 21 17.97 -2.82 36.04
C ALA A 21 18.16 -3.46 34.66
N ALA A 22 18.80 -4.64 34.61
CA ALA A 22 19.00 -5.40 33.38
C ALA A 22 17.66 -5.88 32.77
N ARG A 23 16.73 -6.37 33.59
CA ARG A 23 15.38 -6.78 33.12
C ARG A 23 14.55 -5.60 32.66
N HIS A 24 14.60 -4.48 33.37
CA HIS A 24 13.90 -3.27 33.01
C HIS A 24 14.42 -2.71 31.68
N GLU A 25 15.74 -2.65 31.51
CA GLU A 25 16.37 -2.23 30.25
C GLU A 25 16.08 -3.23 29.12
N ALA A 26 16.14 -4.55 29.35
CA ALA A 26 15.75 -5.53 28.35
C ALA A 26 14.26 -5.40 27.93
N CYS A 27 13.37 -5.08 28.87
CA CYS A 27 11.97 -4.75 28.57
C CYS A 27 11.83 -3.42 27.83
N ARG A 28 12.70 -2.43 28.09
CA ARG A 28 12.74 -1.17 27.36
C ARG A 28 13.26 -1.38 25.94
N GLN A 29 14.35 -2.11 25.76
CA GLN A 29 14.92 -2.48 24.46
C GLN A 29 13.91 -3.29 23.63
N ARG A 30 13.23 -4.27 24.23
CA ARG A 30 12.12 -4.96 23.56
C ARG A 30 10.98 -4.03 23.17
N ARG A 31 10.65 -3.02 23.99
CA ARG A 31 9.65 -1.98 23.66
C ARG A 31 10.12 -1.05 22.53
N LEU A 32 11.42 -0.76 22.44
CA LEU A 32 12.02 0.03 21.36
C LEU A 32 12.02 -0.73 20.02
N LEU A 33 12.08 -2.07 20.07
CA LEU A 33 11.96 -2.94 18.90
C LEU A 33 10.51 -3.14 18.45
N MET A 34 9.51 -2.76 19.25
CA MET A 34 8.13 -2.74 18.81
C MET A 34 7.93 -1.60 17.82
N GLN A 35 6.98 -1.77 16.90
CA GLN A 35 6.50 -0.65 16.07
C GLN A 35 6.16 0.55 16.98
N GLY A 36 6.37 1.77 16.48
CA GLY A 36 6.27 3.02 17.23
C GLY A 36 4.99 3.18 18.07
N PRO A 37 4.88 4.25 18.87
CA PRO A 37 3.75 4.44 19.78
C PRO A 37 2.42 4.06 19.14
N SER A 38 1.68 3.14 19.76
CA SER A 38 0.40 2.66 19.22
C SER A 38 -0.56 3.82 18.96
N HIS A 39 -0.49 4.85 19.81
CA HIS A 39 -1.11 6.15 19.67
C HIS A 39 -0.39 7.15 20.60
N HIS A 40 -0.54 8.44 20.33
CA HIS A 40 0.07 9.58 21.05
C HIS A 40 -0.88 10.23 22.07
N GLN A 41 -1.99 9.56 22.36
CA GLN A 41 -3.02 9.98 23.29
C GLN A 41 -2.56 10.00 24.77
N GLY A 42 -1.55 9.21 25.12
CA GLY A 42 -1.18 8.99 26.52
C GLY A 42 -2.33 8.33 27.30
N SER A 43 -2.65 8.87 28.48
CA SER A 43 -3.72 8.39 29.36
C SER A 43 -5.11 8.96 29.05
N LEU A 44 -5.23 9.79 28.02
CA LEU A 44 -6.49 10.46 27.69
C LEU A 44 -7.47 9.48 27.03
N SER A 45 -8.76 9.76 27.12
CA SER A 45 -9.80 9.19 26.25
C SER A 45 -9.79 9.87 24.88
N LEU A 46 -10.45 9.27 23.87
CA LEU A 46 -10.35 9.81 22.50
C LEU A 46 -11.04 11.16 22.39
N ASN A 47 -12.14 11.33 23.12
CA ASN A 47 -12.84 12.60 23.27
C ASN A 47 -11.97 13.65 23.98
N GLU A 48 -11.22 13.26 25.01
CA GLU A 48 -10.28 14.17 25.68
C GLU A 48 -9.11 14.56 24.78
N TYR A 49 -8.61 13.64 23.94
CA TYR A 49 -7.63 13.96 22.92
C TYR A 49 -8.18 14.96 21.90
N ALA A 50 -9.41 14.72 21.42
CA ALA A 50 -10.10 15.61 20.48
C ALA A 50 -10.28 17.02 21.05
N ALA A 51 -10.73 17.13 22.30
CA ALA A 51 -10.87 18.40 23.00
C ALA A 51 -9.53 19.14 23.11
N LYS A 52 -8.46 18.45 23.57
CA LYS A 52 -7.13 19.07 23.66
C LYS A 52 -6.55 19.48 22.32
N TYR A 53 -6.81 18.70 21.28
CA TYR A 53 -6.36 19.03 19.92
C TYR A 53 -7.10 20.28 19.43
N SER A 54 -8.42 20.34 19.60
CA SER A 54 -9.25 21.51 19.29
C SER A 54 -8.73 22.77 20.00
N ASP A 55 -8.51 22.69 21.32
CA ASP A 55 -7.99 23.81 22.12
C ASP A 55 -6.64 24.33 21.60
N ALA A 56 -5.76 23.43 21.14
CA ALA A 56 -4.46 23.79 20.59
C ALA A 56 -4.51 24.35 19.15
N HIS A 57 -5.59 24.13 18.41
CA HIS A 57 -5.71 24.42 16.97
C HIS A 57 -6.85 25.39 16.62
N GLY A 58 -7.19 26.31 17.53
CA GLY A 58 -8.16 27.38 17.28
C GLY A 58 -9.60 27.05 17.70
N GLY A 59 -9.79 26.03 18.52
CA GLY A 59 -11.06 25.73 19.20
C GLY A 59 -12.14 25.09 18.33
N GLN A 60 -11.83 24.70 17.09
CA GLN A 60 -12.77 24.00 16.24
C GLN A 60 -12.85 22.52 16.64
N PRO A 61 -14.02 22.01 17.02
CA PRO A 61 -14.17 20.61 17.38
C PRO A 61 -13.86 19.72 16.18
N ILE A 62 -13.14 18.63 16.44
CA ILE A 62 -12.89 17.57 15.46
C ILE A 62 -13.78 16.38 15.78
N ASN A 63 -14.23 15.67 14.75
CA ASN A 63 -14.95 14.41 14.94
C ASN A 63 -14.01 13.31 15.47
N THR A 64 -14.62 12.24 15.98
CA THR A 64 -13.94 11.08 16.55
C THR A 64 -13.13 10.28 15.54
N PHE A 65 -13.45 10.33 14.24
CA PHE A 65 -12.66 9.69 13.19
C PHE A 65 -11.32 10.42 12.99
N GLU A 66 -11.35 11.74 12.85
CA GLU A 66 -10.16 12.59 12.76
C GLU A 66 -9.33 12.52 14.03
N ALA A 67 -9.98 12.55 15.20
CA ALA A 67 -9.29 12.39 16.47
C ALA A 67 -8.52 11.06 16.52
N PHE A 68 -9.11 9.96 16.04
CA PHE A 68 -8.42 8.68 15.95
C PHE A 68 -7.22 8.77 15.01
N ALA A 69 -7.39 9.32 13.80
CA ALA A 69 -6.30 9.46 12.84
C ALA A 69 -5.15 10.30 13.41
N LEU A 70 -5.43 11.49 13.93
CA LEU A 70 -4.46 12.41 14.49
C LEU A 70 -3.74 11.84 15.70
N SER A 71 -4.44 11.11 16.57
CA SER A 71 -3.81 10.44 17.71
C SER A 71 -2.78 9.39 17.29
N HIS A 72 -2.83 8.87 16.06
CA HIS A 72 -1.82 7.96 15.51
C HIS A 72 -0.74 8.67 14.69
N LYS A 73 -0.86 9.98 14.47
CA LYS A 73 0.16 10.83 13.80
C LYS A 73 1.06 11.55 14.80
N GLY A 74 0.51 12.08 15.89
CA GLY A 74 1.30 12.84 16.85
C GLY A 74 0.50 13.30 18.08
N LYS A 75 1.15 14.09 18.93
CA LYS A 75 0.52 14.67 20.13
C LYS A 75 -0.52 15.73 19.72
N ALA A 76 -1.52 15.94 20.59
CA ALA A 76 -2.60 16.90 20.37
C ALA A 76 -2.12 18.36 20.15
N SER A 77 -0.93 18.73 20.64
CA SER A 77 -0.34 20.06 20.47
C SER A 77 0.58 20.19 19.26
N ALA A 78 0.83 19.10 18.52
CA ALA A 78 1.70 19.14 17.35
C ALA A 78 0.94 19.76 16.16
N PRO A 79 1.61 20.48 15.25
CA PRO A 79 0.99 21.09 14.06
C PRO A 79 0.71 20.02 12.99
N ILE A 80 -0.13 19.05 13.32
CA ILE A 80 -0.53 17.93 12.47
C ILE A 80 -1.96 18.16 11.99
N HIS A 81 -2.28 17.71 10.78
CA HIS A 81 -3.64 17.74 10.24
C HIS A 81 -3.97 16.39 9.60
N TYR A 82 -5.26 16.06 9.54
CA TYR A 82 -5.72 14.88 8.84
C TYR A 82 -5.85 15.20 7.35
N ASN A 83 -5.33 14.32 6.50
CA ASN A 83 -5.51 14.38 5.06
C ASN A 83 -5.89 12.97 4.57
N PRO A 84 -7.01 12.80 3.83
CA PRO A 84 -7.42 11.49 3.33
C PRO A 84 -6.40 10.85 2.38
N GLU A 85 -5.54 11.66 1.74
CA GLU A 85 -4.49 11.18 0.82
C GLU A 85 -3.16 10.87 1.52
N ASP A 86 -3.14 10.90 2.86
CA ASP A 86 -1.94 10.56 3.61
C ASP A 86 -1.57 9.08 3.42
N PRO A 87 -0.31 8.77 3.07
CA PRO A 87 0.13 7.40 2.93
C PRO A 87 0.32 6.74 4.32
N PRO A 88 0.46 5.41 4.40
CA PRO A 88 0.63 4.70 5.67
C PRO A 88 1.77 5.23 6.55
N GLU A 89 2.83 5.75 5.94
CA GLU A 89 4.02 6.31 6.61
C GLU A 89 3.73 7.61 7.38
N ALA A 90 2.61 8.28 7.10
CA ALA A 90 2.18 9.44 7.87
C ALA A 90 1.75 9.08 9.30
N TYR A 91 1.53 7.78 9.58
CA TYR A 91 1.09 7.27 10.87
C TYR A 91 2.23 6.51 11.56
N SER A 92 2.31 6.63 12.89
CA SER A 92 3.32 5.92 13.70
C SER A 92 3.10 4.40 13.72
N ASN A 93 1.88 3.95 13.40
CA ASN A 93 1.50 2.55 13.35
C ASN A 93 0.76 2.23 12.04
N PRO A 94 1.26 1.34 11.18
CA PRO A 94 0.63 0.97 9.91
C PRO A 94 -0.80 0.43 10.05
N THR A 95 -1.13 -0.20 11.19
CA THR A 95 -2.48 -0.73 11.42
C THR A 95 -3.52 0.38 11.60
N ALA A 96 -3.11 1.61 11.94
CA ALA A 96 -3.99 2.76 12.02
C ALA A 96 -4.55 3.11 10.64
N TYR A 97 -3.66 3.20 9.64
CA TYR A 97 -4.03 3.43 8.24
C TYR A 97 -5.02 2.38 7.75
N SER A 98 -4.69 1.09 7.91
CA SER A 98 -5.59 -0.01 7.49
C SER A 98 -6.99 0.07 8.11
N ARG A 99 -7.10 0.47 9.39
CA ARG A 99 -8.40 0.67 10.06
C ARG A 99 -9.16 1.86 9.48
N LEU A 100 -8.48 2.98 9.25
CA LEU A 100 -9.06 4.21 8.70
C LEU A 100 -9.54 4.00 7.26
N SER A 101 -8.72 3.38 6.40
CA SER A 101 -9.09 3.06 5.02
C SER A 101 -10.28 2.09 4.99
N SER A 102 -10.23 1.02 5.80
CA SER A 102 -11.32 0.05 5.86
C SER A 102 -12.64 0.66 6.37
N TYR A 103 -12.58 1.61 7.31
CA TYR A 103 -13.78 2.33 7.74
C TYR A 103 -14.30 3.22 6.61
N SER A 104 -13.42 4.01 5.99
CA SER A 104 -13.78 5.00 4.96
C SER A 104 -14.43 4.33 3.74
N GLU A 105 -13.90 3.19 3.29
CA GLU A 105 -14.46 2.45 2.16
C GLU A 105 -15.84 1.86 2.49
N VAL A 106 -16.03 1.29 3.69
CA VAL A 106 -17.36 0.80 4.12
C VAL A 106 -18.34 1.96 4.31
N ALA A 107 -17.88 3.10 4.84
CA ALA A 107 -18.69 4.29 4.99
C ALA A 107 -19.18 4.79 3.63
N LYS A 108 -18.33 4.75 2.60
CA LYS A 108 -18.74 5.06 1.21
C LYS A 108 -19.76 4.09 0.65
N GLU A 109 -19.69 2.82 1.00
CA GLU A 109 -20.71 1.84 0.61
C GLU A 109 -22.05 2.08 1.32
N VAL A 110 -22.03 2.58 2.57
CA VAL A 110 -23.25 2.84 3.37
C VAL A 110 -23.88 4.20 3.02
N TYR A 111 -23.06 5.24 2.88
CA TYR A 111 -23.51 6.63 2.77
C TYR A 111 -23.37 7.21 1.35
N GLY A 112 -22.67 6.53 0.44
CA GLY A 112 -22.40 6.99 -0.92
C GLY A 112 -20.94 7.30 -1.17
N GLN A 113 -20.52 7.26 -2.45
CA GLN A 113 -19.11 7.37 -2.84
C GLN A 113 -18.46 8.71 -2.49
N ASP A 114 -19.26 9.77 -2.40
CA ASP A 114 -18.83 11.13 -2.05
C ASP A 114 -18.77 11.38 -0.53
N TYR A 115 -18.96 10.34 0.29
CA TYR A 115 -18.90 10.47 1.75
C TYR A 115 -17.50 10.93 2.20
N ASP A 116 -17.46 12.06 2.89
CA ASP A 116 -16.27 12.56 3.59
C ASP A 116 -16.26 12.04 5.04
N PRO A 117 -15.27 11.24 5.45
CA PRO A 117 -15.13 10.77 6.83
C PRO A 117 -15.03 11.88 7.88
N ARG A 118 -14.73 13.12 7.48
CA ARG A 118 -14.66 14.28 8.38
C ARG A 118 -16.03 14.90 8.69
N SER A 119 -17.07 14.45 7.99
CA SER A 119 -18.41 15.05 8.10
C SER A 119 -19.17 14.62 9.36
N HIS A 120 -18.86 13.46 9.93
CA HIS A 120 -19.59 12.88 11.05
C HIS A 120 -18.66 12.13 12.01
N ASP A 121 -19.13 11.89 13.23
CA ASP A 121 -18.48 10.98 14.17
C ASP A 121 -18.49 9.52 13.68
N LEU A 122 -17.64 8.70 14.30
CA LEU A 122 -17.54 7.28 14.02
C LEU A 122 -18.89 6.58 14.19
N ASP A 123 -19.40 6.03 13.10
CA ASP A 123 -20.61 5.22 13.10
C ASP A 123 -20.29 3.78 13.56
N GLY A 124 -20.92 3.38 14.66
CA GLY A 124 -20.82 2.04 15.21
C GLY A 124 -21.19 0.92 14.23
N GLU A 125 -22.19 1.12 13.35
CA GLU A 125 -22.54 0.13 12.32
C GLU A 125 -21.43 -0.02 11.28
N VAL A 126 -20.90 1.09 10.77
CA VAL A 126 -19.79 1.06 9.79
C VAL A 126 -18.57 0.39 10.43
N VAL A 127 -18.25 0.71 11.68
CA VAL A 127 -17.15 0.04 12.40
C VAL A 127 -17.41 -1.46 12.58
N MET A 128 -18.64 -1.86 12.86
CA MET A 128 -19.02 -3.28 12.95
C MET A 128 -18.84 -4.00 11.60
N ARG A 129 -19.21 -3.36 10.49
CA ARG A 129 -19.02 -3.89 9.14
C ARG A 129 -17.55 -3.98 8.75
N ALA A 130 -16.77 -2.91 8.97
CA ALA A 130 -15.34 -2.87 8.67
C ALA A 130 -14.51 -3.87 9.51
N GLY A 131 -14.97 -4.17 10.72
CA GLY A 131 -14.26 -5.02 11.68
C GLY A 131 -14.71 -6.48 11.78
N LYS A 132 -15.68 -6.92 10.95
CA LYS A 132 -16.42 -8.18 11.17
C LYS A 132 -16.94 -8.35 12.60
N GLY A 133 -17.46 -7.26 13.16
CA GLY A 133 -17.95 -7.19 14.53
C GLY A 133 -16.88 -6.93 15.60
N LYS A 134 -17.25 -7.20 16.86
CA LYS A 134 -16.35 -7.04 18.01
C LYS A 134 -15.44 -8.24 18.17
N LYS A 135 -14.16 -8.00 18.44
CA LYS A 135 -13.18 -9.05 18.80
C LYS A 135 -12.81 -8.88 20.26
N HIS A 136 -12.98 -9.93 21.06
CA HIS A 136 -12.80 -9.90 22.52
C HIS A 136 -13.55 -8.74 23.20
N GLY A 137 -14.79 -8.49 22.75
CA GLY A 137 -15.63 -7.40 23.27
C GLY A 137 -15.29 -6.00 22.73
N ARG A 138 -14.26 -5.84 21.90
CA ARG A 138 -13.79 -4.54 21.40
C ARG A 138 -14.11 -4.28 19.94
N TYR A 139 -14.51 -3.05 19.64
CA TYR A 139 -14.66 -2.56 18.27
C TYR A 139 -13.33 -2.56 17.50
N TYR A 140 -13.42 -2.48 16.18
CA TYR A 140 -12.24 -2.41 15.32
C TYR A 140 -11.57 -1.04 15.34
N LEU A 141 -12.38 -0.01 15.51
CA LEU A 141 -12.01 1.40 15.52
C LEU A 141 -12.85 2.08 16.61
N GLY A 142 -12.32 3.09 17.30
CA GLY A 142 -13.12 3.93 18.21
C GLY A 142 -13.81 3.23 19.39
N ASP A 143 -13.24 2.16 19.95
CA ASP A 143 -13.88 1.35 21.00
C ASP A 143 -14.45 2.14 22.19
N SER A 144 -13.76 3.20 22.61
CA SER A 144 -14.14 4.02 23.76
C SER A 144 -15.18 5.11 23.45
N VAL A 145 -15.49 5.37 22.18
CA VAL A 145 -16.40 6.47 21.77
C VAL A 145 -17.70 5.97 21.15
N ILE A 146 -17.75 4.71 20.73
CA ILE A 146 -18.96 4.13 20.14
C ILE A 146 -19.92 3.67 21.24
N ASP A 147 -21.14 4.19 21.19
CA ASP A 147 -22.21 3.73 22.07
C ASP A 147 -22.65 2.32 21.67
N THR A 148 -22.35 1.36 22.54
CA THR A 148 -22.69 -0.05 22.33
C THR A 148 -24.19 -0.31 22.39
N ALA A 149 -24.97 0.50 23.13
CA ALA A 149 -26.40 0.27 23.29
C ALA A 149 -27.19 0.62 22.02
N SER A 150 -26.78 1.68 21.31
CA SER A 150 -27.38 2.10 20.04
C SER A 150 -26.79 1.42 18.81
N THR A 151 -25.64 0.75 18.93
CA THR A 151 -24.98 0.09 17.81
C THR A 151 -25.57 -1.31 17.54
N PRO A 152 -26.05 -1.61 16.31
CA PRO A 152 -26.54 -2.93 15.96
C PRO A 152 -25.44 -3.99 16.02
N THR A 153 -25.80 -5.18 16.52
CA THR A 153 -24.90 -6.33 16.59
C THR A 153 -24.59 -6.90 15.21
N LEU A 154 -23.51 -7.67 15.07
CA LEU A 154 -23.13 -8.24 13.77
C LEU A 154 -24.19 -9.22 13.24
N SER A 155 -24.86 -9.97 14.11
CA SER A 155 -25.95 -10.85 13.73
C SER A 155 -27.15 -10.07 13.19
N GLN A 156 -27.52 -8.96 13.84
CA GLN A 156 -28.57 -8.06 13.36
C GLN A 156 -28.20 -7.43 12.00
N ILE A 157 -26.95 -6.99 11.83
CA ILE A 157 -26.43 -6.47 10.56
C ILE A 157 -26.56 -7.53 9.46
N ARG A 158 -26.11 -8.76 9.73
CA ARG A 158 -26.21 -9.88 8.76
C ARG A 158 -27.66 -10.20 8.40
N ALA A 159 -28.55 -10.21 9.38
CA ALA A 159 -29.96 -10.53 9.17
C ALA A 159 -30.68 -9.53 8.27
N ARG A 160 -30.30 -8.24 8.31
CA ARG A 160 -30.86 -7.19 7.42
C ARG A 160 -30.06 -6.98 6.14
N SER A 161 -28.90 -7.61 5.99
CA SER A 161 -28.05 -7.41 4.82
C SER A 161 -28.62 -8.21 3.65
N VAL A 162 -28.80 -7.53 2.52
CA VAL A 162 -29.26 -8.13 1.26
C VAL A 162 -28.12 -8.26 0.26
N SER A 163 -28.28 -9.10 -0.76
CA SER A 163 -27.33 -9.20 -1.88
C SER A 163 -27.18 -7.84 -2.56
N GLY A 164 -25.95 -7.30 -2.58
CA GLY A 164 -25.63 -5.96 -3.11
C GLY A 164 -25.68 -4.82 -2.09
N GLY A 165 -25.99 -5.09 -0.81
CA GLY A 165 -25.84 -4.12 0.27
C GLY A 165 -24.37 -3.90 0.68
N PRO A 166 -24.12 -2.96 1.63
CA PRO A 166 -22.76 -2.66 2.09
C PRO A 166 -22.05 -3.91 2.61
N SER A 167 -20.75 -4.03 2.31
CA SER A 167 -19.96 -5.21 2.62
C SER A 167 -19.69 -5.34 4.13
N ILE A 168 -19.46 -6.57 4.58
CA ILE A 168 -18.89 -6.87 5.90
C ILE A 168 -17.48 -7.38 5.63
N ARG A 169 -16.49 -6.60 6.04
CA ARG A 169 -15.08 -6.86 5.74
C ARG A 169 -14.46 -7.80 6.76
N GLU A 170 -13.51 -8.61 6.29
CA GLU A 170 -12.68 -9.42 7.17
C GLU A 170 -11.74 -8.54 7.97
N ARG A 171 -11.63 -8.81 9.26
CA ARG A 171 -10.67 -8.13 10.13
C ARG A 171 -9.30 -8.77 9.92
N PRO A 172 -8.25 -8.01 9.54
CA PRO A 172 -6.90 -8.54 9.45
C PRO A 172 -6.50 -9.17 10.80
N THR A 173 -6.03 -10.41 10.75
CA THR A 173 -5.44 -11.06 11.92
C THR A 173 -4.02 -10.54 12.16
N ALA A 174 -3.51 -10.68 13.39
CA ALA A 174 -2.14 -10.26 13.70
C ALA A 174 -1.11 -10.96 12.80
N THR A 175 -1.35 -12.24 12.47
CA THR A 175 -0.51 -13.01 11.54
C THR A 175 -0.55 -12.45 10.13
N GLN A 176 -1.74 -12.15 9.60
CA GLN A 176 -1.89 -11.56 8.26
C GLN A 176 -1.24 -10.17 8.18
N ALA A 177 -1.37 -9.35 9.22
CA ALA A 177 -0.72 -8.04 9.27
C ALA A 177 0.81 -8.17 9.26
N LEU A 178 1.36 -9.15 10.00
CA LEU A 178 2.80 -9.42 10.00
C LEU A 178 3.29 -9.96 8.66
N GLN A 179 2.53 -10.83 8.00
CA GLN A 179 2.86 -11.34 6.67
C GLN A 179 2.90 -10.24 5.63
N ALA A 180 1.87 -9.37 5.59
CA ALA A 180 1.84 -8.22 4.69
C ALA A 180 3.05 -7.29 4.92
N GLN A 181 3.41 -7.04 6.19
CA GLN A 181 4.59 -6.24 6.52
C GLN A 181 5.89 -6.89 6.03
N LEU A 182 6.04 -8.21 6.17
CA LEU A 182 7.22 -8.94 5.68
C LEU A 182 7.30 -8.92 4.15
N GLU A 183 6.18 -9.00 3.46
CA GLU A 183 6.11 -8.90 1.99
C GLU A 183 6.48 -7.50 1.51
N GLU A 184 6.00 -6.46 2.19
CA GLU A 184 6.34 -5.07 1.90
C GLU A 184 7.84 -4.78 2.15
N GLU A 185 8.40 -5.27 3.26
CA GLU A 185 9.85 -5.18 3.51
C GLU A 185 10.66 -5.91 2.45
N ARG A 186 10.21 -7.09 1.98
CA ARG A 186 10.86 -7.83 0.90
C ARG A 186 10.82 -7.05 -0.41
N ALA A 187 9.65 -6.55 -0.81
CA ALA A 187 9.50 -5.74 -2.01
C ALA A 187 10.40 -4.49 -1.97
N ARG A 188 10.49 -3.83 -0.80
CA ARG A 188 11.38 -2.68 -0.61
C ARG A 188 12.85 -3.05 -0.76
N ARG A 189 13.28 -4.20 -0.24
CA ARG A 189 14.65 -4.70 -0.40
C ARG A 189 14.96 -5.03 -1.85
N GLU A 190 14.06 -5.71 -2.53
CA GLU A 190 14.20 -6.04 -3.96
C GLU A 190 14.27 -4.78 -4.82
N GLN A 191 13.47 -3.74 -4.53
CA GLN A 191 13.57 -2.46 -5.24
C GLN A 191 14.90 -1.76 -5.03
N LEU A 192 15.45 -1.78 -3.81
CA LEU A 192 16.76 -1.19 -3.53
C LEU A 192 17.87 -1.95 -4.25
N GLU A 193 17.80 -3.29 -4.25
CA GLU A 193 18.74 -4.15 -4.97
C GLU A 193 18.67 -3.89 -6.48
N ALA A 194 17.48 -3.91 -7.07
CA ALA A 194 17.27 -3.60 -8.49
C ALA A 194 17.78 -2.19 -8.86
N THR A 195 17.61 -1.21 -7.97
CA THR A 195 18.13 0.15 -8.17
C THR A 195 19.67 0.17 -8.15
N LEU A 196 20.31 -0.57 -7.25
CA LEU A 196 21.76 -0.68 -7.19
C LEU A 196 22.32 -1.43 -8.41
N GLU A 197 21.69 -2.52 -8.81
CA GLU A 197 22.06 -3.28 -10.01
C GLU A 197 21.96 -2.41 -11.27
N ALA A 198 20.87 -1.64 -11.42
CA ALA A 198 20.70 -0.71 -12.52
C ALA A 198 21.80 0.36 -12.54
N ARG A 199 22.19 0.89 -11.38
CA ARG A 199 23.30 1.86 -11.27
C ARG A 199 24.63 1.23 -11.68
N VAL A 200 24.93 0.02 -11.23
CA VAL A 200 26.16 -0.68 -11.60
C VAL A 200 26.20 -0.97 -13.10
N GLN A 201 25.10 -1.46 -13.68
CA GLN A 201 25.01 -1.70 -15.12
C GLN A 201 25.20 -0.41 -15.94
N ALA A 202 24.58 0.69 -15.53
CA ALA A 202 24.75 1.99 -16.17
C ALA A 202 26.21 2.47 -16.11
N GLN A 203 26.90 2.27 -14.98
CA GLN A 203 28.31 2.62 -14.84
C GLN A 203 29.23 1.76 -15.73
N VAL A 204 28.97 0.45 -15.82
CA VAL A 204 29.71 -0.47 -16.69
C VAL A 204 29.51 -0.08 -18.16
N GLN A 205 28.28 0.21 -18.58
CA GLN A 205 28.00 0.67 -19.95
C GLN A 205 28.69 2.00 -20.25
N ALA A 206 28.68 2.95 -19.32
CA ALA A 206 29.36 4.23 -19.49
C ALA A 206 30.88 4.05 -19.63
N GLN A 207 31.50 3.17 -18.83
CA GLN A 207 32.92 2.85 -18.97
C GLN A 207 33.23 2.17 -20.30
N ALA A 208 32.41 1.21 -20.74
CA ALA A 208 32.59 0.55 -22.03
C ALA A 208 32.49 1.54 -23.20
N GLN A 209 31.53 2.47 -23.15
CA GLN A 209 31.41 3.54 -24.14
C GLN A 209 32.62 4.49 -24.12
N ALA A 210 33.10 4.88 -22.93
CA ALA A 210 34.28 5.72 -22.79
C ALA A 210 35.55 5.04 -23.33
N GLN A 211 35.74 3.75 -23.04
CA GLN A 211 36.85 2.96 -23.60
C GLN A 211 36.77 2.86 -25.12
N MET A 212 35.58 2.60 -25.67
CA MET A 212 35.37 2.56 -27.12
C MET A 212 35.68 3.91 -27.78
N GLN A 213 35.23 5.02 -27.19
CA GLN A 213 35.56 6.37 -27.67
C GLN A 213 37.05 6.65 -27.59
N ALA A 214 37.72 6.28 -26.49
CA ALA A 214 39.16 6.43 -26.35
C ALA A 214 39.92 5.63 -27.41
N GLN A 215 39.52 4.39 -27.68
CA GLN A 215 40.12 3.55 -28.73
C GLN A 215 39.92 4.15 -30.13
N VAL A 216 38.73 4.68 -30.44
CA VAL A 216 38.46 5.36 -31.72
C VAL A 216 39.33 6.61 -31.86
N GLN A 217 39.49 7.39 -30.78
CA GLN A 217 40.32 8.59 -30.78
C GLN A 217 41.80 8.26 -30.93
N ASP A 218 42.28 7.19 -30.29
CA ASP A 218 43.66 6.72 -30.39
C ASP A 218 43.96 6.21 -31.81
N MET A 219 43.04 5.44 -32.40
CA MET A 219 43.12 5.02 -33.79
C MET A 219 43.17 6.22 -34.74
N PHE A 220 42.31 7.23 -34.53
CA PHE A 220 42.31 8.46 -35.33
C PHE A 220 43.64 9.22 -35.19
N SER A 221 44.17 9.33 -33.98
CA SER A 221 45.45 10.01 -33.70
C SER A 221 46.63 9.30 -34.35
N TYR A 222 46.65 7.96 -34.33
CA TYR A 222 47.66 7.15 -35.03
C TYR A 222 47.63 7.38 -36.55
N PHE A 223 46.45 7.33 -37.17
CA PHE A 223 46.31 7.59 -38.60
C PHE A 223 46.78 9.01 -38.94
N GLN A 224 46.37 10.01 -38.16
CA GLN A 224 46.81 11.39 -38.33
C GLN A 224 48.34 11.53 -38.31
N ALA A 225 49.02 10.94 -37.32
CA ALA A 225 50.48 10.97 -37.23
C ALA A 225 51.17 10.25 -38.42
N GLN A 226 50.60 9.15 -38.91
CA GLN A 226 51.12 8.45 -40.09
C GLN A 226 50.98 9.29 -41.37
N PHE A 227 49.84 9.97 -41.57
CA PHE A 227 49.65 10.85 -42.72
C PHE A 227 50.61 12.04 -42.70
N GLU A 228 50.83 12.65 -41.53
CA GLU A 228 51.82 13.73 -41.37
C GLU A 228 53.25 13.27 -41.69
N ALA A 229 53.63 12.06 -41.28
CA ALA A 229 54.98 11.51 -41.52
C ALA A 229 55.28 11.20 -43.01
N ILE A 230 54.25 10.89 -43.80
CA ILE A 230 54.40 10.55 -45.24
C ILE A 230 54.23 11.81 -46.12
N GLY A 231 53.96 12.99 -45.53
CA GLY A 231 53.88 14.26 -46.26
C GLY A 231 52.63 14.44 -47.12
N HIS A 232 51.59 13.62 -46.88
CA HIS A 232 50.30 13.74 -47.56
C HIS A 232 49.31 14.55 -46.70
N PRO A 233 48.52 15.47 -47.28
CA PRO A 233 47.53 16.23 -46.51
C PRO A 233 46.49 15.27 -45.91
N LEU A 234 46.12 15.51 -44.66
CA LEU A 234 45.05 14.79 -43.96
C LEU A 234 43.81 14.70 -44.85
N PRO A 235 43.26 13.50 -45.12
CA PRO A 235 41.93 13.42 -45.69
C PRO A 235 40.96 14.13 -44.72
N PRO A 236 40.01 14.95 -45.22
CA PRO A 236 39.04 15.60 -44.35
C PRO A 236 38.34 14.54 -43.51
N HIS A 237 38.06 14.86 -42.25
CA HIS A 237 37.33 13.99 -41.33
C HIS A 237 36.20 13.28 -42.09
N PRO A 238 36.09 11.93 -42.05
CA PRO A 238 34.91 11.30 -42.58
C PRO A 238 33.77 11.80 -41.70
N THR A 239 32.98 12.73 -42.24
CA THR A 239 31.64 13.00 -41.75
C THR A 239 30.91 11.67 -41.93
N TRP A 240 30.95 10.82 -40.91
CA TRP A 240 29.97 9.76 -40.76
C TRP A 240 28.65 10.50 -40.55
N ALA A 241 28.00 10.86 -41.67
CA ALA A 241 26.60 11.19 -41.65
C ALA A 241 25.91 10.01 -40.92
N PRO A 242 25.01 10.27 -39.96
CA PRO A 242 24.28 9.21 -39.29
C PRO A 242 23.73 8.29 -40.37
N ARG A 243 24.05 6.99 -40.29
CA ARG A 243 23.54 6.01 -41.24
C ARG A 243 22.01 6.17 -41.21
N PRO A 244 21.35 6.57 -42.32
CA PRO A 244 19.91 6.72 -42.31
C PRO A 244 19.32 5.37 -41.92
N SER A 245 18.27 5.40 -41.09
CA SER A 245 17.48 4.20 -40.81
C SER A 245 17.14 3.55 -42.14
N ILE A 246 17.53 2.28 -42.32
CA ILE A 246 17.09 1.49 -43.47
C ILE A 246 15.59 1.26 -43.24
N SER A 247 14.78 2.22 -43.68
CA SER A 247 13.38 1.98 -43.97
C SER A 247 13.39 1.15 -45.24
N SER A 248 13.22 -0.17 -45.09
CA SER A 248 12.89 -1.03 -46.22
C SER A 248 11.69 -0.43 -46.96
N PRO A 249 11.77 -0.14 -48.27
CA PRO A 249 10.58 0.24 -49.03
C PRO A 249 9.65 -0.97 -49.14
N PRO A 250 8.31 -0.80 -49.11
CA PRO A 250 7.41 -1.88 -49.47
C PRO A 250 7.63 -2.21 -50.95
N MET A 251 7.76 -3.50 -51.25
CA MET A 251 7.84 -4.03 -52.62
C MET A 251 6.70 -3.47 -53.48
N PRO A 252 6.95 -3.03 -54.73
CA PRO A 252 5.90 -2.74 -55.68
C PRO A 252 5.20 -4.05 -56.04
N GLY A 253 3.90 -4.13 -55.75
CA GLY A 253 3.04 -5.21 -56.19
C GLY A 253 3.05 -5.30 -57.72
N SER A 254 3.44 -6.47 -58.22
CA SER A 254 3.28 -6.81 -59.62
C SER A 254 1.80 -7.05 -59.90
N ALA A 255 1.19 -6.16 -60.69
CA ALA A 255 -0.12 -6.39 -61.29
C ALA A 255 0.04 -7.36 -62.47
N GLY A 256 -0.13 -8.66 -62.18
CA GLY A 256 -0.38 -9.68 -63.19
C GLY A 256 -1.88 -9.97 -63.25
N SER A 257 -2.54 -9.39 -64.23
CA SER A 257 -3.94 -9.67 -64.56
C SER A 257 -4.11 -11.09 -65.10
N ASN A 258 -5.05 -11.82 -64.53
CA ASN A 258 -5.84 -12.80 -65.26
C ASN A 258 -7.23 -12.88 -64.65
N ALA A 259 -8.18 -12.44 -65.45
CA ALA A 259 -9.60 -12.50 -65.21
C ALA A 259 -10.13 -13.94 -65.40
N GLY A 260 -11.21 -14.22 -64.70
CA GLY A 260 -12.26 -15.12 -65.17
C GLY A 260 -12.31 -16.48 -64.49
N ALA A 261 -13.24 -16.63 -63.54
CA ALA A 261 -14.48 -17.38 -63.77
C ALA A 261 -15.15 -17.76 -62.43
N GLY A 262 -16.46 -17.51 -62.33
CA GLY A 262 -17.35 -18.46 -61.65
C GLY A 262 -17.96 -18.02 -60.31
N ALA A 263 -19.16 -17.46 -60.42
CA ALA A 263 -20.35 -17.83 -59.65
C ALA A 263 -20.47 -17.47 -58.15
N ALA A 264 -21.17 -16.34 -57.91
CA ALA A 264 -22.43 -16.19 -57.18
C ALA A 264 -22.50 -16.45 -55.64
N PRO A 265 -23.44 -15.76 -54.93
CA PRO A 265 -23.29 -15.35 -53.54
C PRO A 265 -24.12 -16.19 -52.56
N VAL A 266 -23.69 -16.28 -51.30
CA VAL A 266 -24.59 -16.71 -50.21
C VAL A 266 -24.30 -15.90 -48.95
N GLN A 267 -25.41 -15.53 -48.33
CA GLN A 267 -25.61 -14.53 -47.29
C GLN A 267 -25.22 -15.02 -45.89
N ASP A 268 -25.04 -14.05 -45.00
CA ASP A 268 -25.03 -14.14 -43.53
C ASP A 268 -26.02 -15.17 -42.98
N VAL A 269 -25.54 -16.03 -42.07
CA VAL A 269 -26.37 -16.57 -40.97
C VAL A 269 -25.53 -16.67 -39.69
N ASP A 270 -25.99 -15.90 -38.71
CA ASP A 270 -25.63 -15.87 -37.30
C ASP A 270 -25.81 -17.26 -36.62
N LEU A 271 -24.84 -17.67 -35.80
CA LEU A 271 -24.83 -18.94 -35.06
C LEU A 271 -24.57 -18.71 -33.56
N SER A 272 -25.37 -17.84 -32.95
CA SER A 272 -25.63 -17.84 -31.51
C SER A 272 -26.58 -18.99 -31.10
N ALA A 273 -26.16 -20.25 -31.15
CA ALA A 273 -26.83 -21.36 -30.45
C ALA A 273 -26.10 -22.70 -30.59
N ALA A 274 -25.05 -22.98 -29.78
CA ALA A 274 -24.62 -24.37 -29.52
C ALA A 274 -23.57 -24.51 -28.40
N VAL A 275 -23.83 -24.07 -27.17
CA VAL A 275 -23.25 -24.72 -25.97
C VAL A 275 -24.28 -24.64 -24.83
N ARG A 276 -25.36 -25.40 -24.95
CA ARG A 276 -26.12 -25.91 -23.80
C ARG A 276 -26.02 -27.43 -23.82
N ASN A 277 -25.87 -28.00 -22.63
CA ASN A 277 -25.96 -29.43 -22.30
C ASN A 277 -24.65 -30.19 -22.29
N LEU A 278 -23.88 -30.01 -21.21
CA LEU A 278 -23.05 -31.07 -20.63
C LEU A 278 -23.16 -30.97 -19.10
N PHE A 279 -24.07 -31.78 -18.56
CA PHE A 279 -24.07 -32.48 -17.27
C PHE A 279 -25.43 -32.46 -16.54
N PRO A 280 -25.95 -33.62 -16.11
CA PRO A 280 -27.33 -33.79 -15.66
C PRO A 280 -27.53 -33.53 -14.16
N SER A 281 -28.80 -33.30 -13.83
CA SER A 281 -29.44 -33.12 -12.53
C SER A 281 -29.18 -34.24 -11.50
N ALA A 282 -29.07 -33.86 -10.23
CA ALA A 282 -29.13 -34.74 -9.05
C ALA A 282 -30.52 -35.39 -8.85
N PRO A 283 -30.59 -36.50 -8.09
CA PRO A 283 -31.57 -36.61 -6.97
C PRO A 283 -31.05 -37.46 -5.77
N PRO A 284 -31.83 -37.71 -4.69
CA PRO A 284 -32.38 -36.78 -3.67
C PRO A 284 -31.97 -37.25 -2.22
N PRO A 285 -32.57 -36.76 -1.11
CA PRO A 285 -31.97 -36.85 0.24
C PRO A 285 -32.30 -38.14 0.99
N PHE A 286 -31.48 -38.48 1.97
CA PHE A 286 -31.75 -39.50 2.99
C PHE A 286 -31.93 -38.85 4.36
N ASP A 287 -33.07 -39.12 4.98
CA ASP A 287 -33.33 -39.23 6.43
C ASP A 287 -34.50 -40.23 6.57
N PRO A 288 -34.71 -40.94 7.70
CA PRO A 288 -34.48 -40.52 9.08
C PRO A 288 -33.43 -41.32 9.88
#